data_AF-A0AA40VVM1-F1
#
_entry.id   AF-A0AA40VVM1-F1
#
_cell.length_a   1.000
_cell.length_b   1.000
_cell.length_c   1.000
_cell.angle_alpha   90.00
_cell.angle_beta   90.00
_cell.angle_gamma   90.00
#
_symmetry.space_group_name_H-M   'P 1'
#
loop_
_entity.id
_entity.type
_entity.pdbx_description
1 polymer ?
#
loop_
_entity_poly.entity_id
_entity_poly.type
_entity_poly.pdbx_seq_one_letter_code
_entity_poly.pdbx_strand_id
1 'polypeptide(L)'
;MTTKFKQPTGSKLNHPHMIIPSEDTTWVISQKPSVLRFWQQCWLADPFGSRWMKLVTNLSDSAFRLARRVLEAAGLFIFRRGIVA
;
A
#
# COMPACT_ATOMS: atom_id res chain seq x y z
N MET A 1 -36.32 -7.85 -15.95
CA MET A 1 -36.54 -7.12 -14.68
C MET A 1 -35.20 -7.00 -13.97
N THR A 2 -34.52 -5.88 -14.09
CA THR A 2 -33.22 -5.62 -13.43
C THR A 2 -33.47 -5.11 -12.02
N THR A 3 -33.33 -5.99 -11.04
CA THR A 3 -33.33 -5.63 -9.62
C THR A 3 -32.08 -4.82 -9.30
N LYS A 4 -32.23 -3.49 -9.22
CA LYS A 4 -31.21 -2.61 -8.66
C LYS A 4 -31.07 -2.93 -7.18
N PHE A 5 -29.99 -3.61 -6.80
CA PHE A 5 -29.61 -3.74 -5.40
C PHE A 5 -29.26 -2.35 -4.88
N LYS A 6 -30.17 -1.77 -4.09
CA LYS A 6 -29.94 -0.53 -3.36
C LYS A 6 -28.96 -0.88 -2.24
N GLN A 7 -27.70 -0.46 -2.40
CA GLN A 7 -26.69 -0.63 -1.36
C GLN A 7 -27.25 -0.04 -0.05
N PRO A 8 -27.27 -0.79 1.05
CA PRO A 8 -27.62 -0.22 2.34
C PRO A 8 -26.65 0.92 2.58
N THR A 9 -27.16 2.09 2.96
CA THR A 9 -26.35 3.18 3.53
C THR A 9 -25.83 2.70 4.88
N GLY A 10 -24.85 1.79 4.82
CA GLY A 10 -24.20 1.19 5.97
C GLY A 10 -23.41 2.26 6.69
N SER A 11 -23.60 2.31 8.01
CA SER A 11 -22.76 2.93 9.04
C SER A 11 -21.55 3.69 8.50
N LYS A 12 -21.47 5.00 8.81
CA LYS A 12 -20.24 5.80 8.66
C LYS A 12 -19.04 4.92 9.00
N LEU A 13 -18.34 4.47 7.97
CA LEU A 13 -17.15 3.68 8.13
C LEU A 13 -16.19 4.58 8.90
N ASN A 14 -15.83 4.19 10.14
CA ASN A 14 -15.08 5.04 11.07
C ASN A 14 -13.69 5.42 10.54
N HIS A 15 -13.26 4.81 9.45
CA HIS A 15 -11.98 5.06 8.79
C HIS A 15 -12.21 5.34 7.30
N PRO A 16 -11.47 6.28 6.71
CA PRO A 16 -11.51 6.53 5.27
C PRO A 16 -11.16 5.26 4.50
N HIS A 17 -11.84 5.05 3.38
CA HIS A 17 -11.66 3.84 2.57
C HIS A 17 -10.49 4.06 1.64
N MET A 18 -9.58 3.08 1.62
CA MET A 18 -8.49 3.02 0.66
C MET A 18 -8.91 2.14 -0.50
N ILE A 19 -8.71 2.62 -1.73
CA ILE A 19 -9.01 1.86 -2.95
C ILE A 19 -7.69 1.28 -3.44
N ILE A 20 -7.57 -0.04 -3.40
CA ILE A 20 -6.42 -0.78 -3.92
C ILE A 20 -6.92 -1.75 -4.98
N PRO A 21 -6.28 -1.84 -6.17
CA PRO A 21 -6.56 -2.89 -7.14
C PRO A 21 -6.47 -4.29 -6.50
N SER A 22 -7.41 -5.17 -6.86
CA SER A 22 -7.42 -6.54 -6.35
C SER A 22 -6.17 -7.31 -6.78
N GLU A 23 -5.70 -7.07 -8.00
CA GLU A 23 -4.51 -7.73 -8.56
C GLU A 23 -3.27 -7.42 -7.74
N ASP A 24 -3.08 -6.16 -7.32
CA ASP A 24 -1.96 -5.73 -6.49
C ASP A 24 -1.99 -6.42 -5.12
N THR A 25 -3.20 -6.54 -4.55
CA THR A 25 -3.40 -7.21 -3.27
C THR A 25 -3.11 -8.71 -3.39
N THR A 26 -3.64 -9.39 -4.41
CA THR A 26 -3.39 -10.81 -4.66
C THR A 26 -1.91 -11.07 -4.96
N TRP A 27 -1.25 -10.18 -5.68
CA TRP A 27 0.18 -10.28 -5.95
C TRP A 27 1.00 -10.14 -4.67
N VAL A 28 0.73 -9.12 -3.83
CA VAL A 28 1.57 -8.84 -2.66
C VAL A 28 1.47 -9.91 -1.58
N ILE A 29 0.29 -10.54 -1.41
CA ILE A 29 0.11 -11.63 -0.43
C ILE A 29 0.93 -12.89 -0.79
N SER A 30 1.33 -13.04 -2.06
CA SER A 30 2.21 -14.12 -2.51
C SER A 30 3.71 -13.85 -2.27
N GLN A 31 4.07 -12.63 -1.89
CA GLN A 31 5.45 -12.21 -1.70
C GLN A 31 6.02 -12.59 -0.33
N LYS A 32 7.33 -12.42 -0.16
CA LYS A 32 7.99 -12.61 1.15
C LYS A 32 7.34 -11.71 2.22
N PRO A 33 7.30 -12.14 3.50
CA PRO A 33 6.68 -11.35 4.58
C PRO A 33 7.22 -9.92 4.72
N SER A 34 8.51 -9.69 4.43
CA SER A 34 9.09 -8.34 4.45
C SER A 34 8.54 -7.43 3.35
N VAL A 35 8.22 -7.98 2.17
CA VAL A 35 7.61 -7.24 1.05
C VAL A 35 6.18 -6.86 1.40
N LEU A 36 5.39 -7.83 1.88
CA LEU A 36 4.01 -7.58 2.32
C LEU A 36 3.95 -6.52 3.43
N ARG A 37 4.81 -6.65 4.45
CA ARG A 37 4.87 -5.67 5.54
C ARG A 37 5.26 -4.28 5.04
N PHE A 38 6.21 -4.20 4.11
CA PHE A 38 6.63 -2.91 3.57
C PHE A 38 5.54 -2.27 2.70
N TRP A 39 4.82 -3.06 1.90
CA TRP A 39 3.67 -2.60 1.10
C TRP A 39 2.56 -2.03 2.00
N GLN A 40 2.24 -2.71 3.11
CA GLN A 40 1.30 -2.19 4.10
C GLN A 40 1.76 -0.85 4.70
N GLN A 41 3.05 -0.73 5.04
CA GLN A 41 3.63 0.50 5.56
C GLN A 41 3.54 1.66 4.55
N CYS A 42 3.69 1.38 3.25
CA CYS A 42 3.56 2.39 2.20
C CYS A 42 2.12 2.91 2.11
N TRP A 43 1.14 2.01 2.08
CA TRP A 43 -0.28 2.39 2.06
C TRP A 43 -0.75 3.08 3.35
N LEU A 44 -0.21 2.71 4.50
CA LEU A 44 -0.49 3.42 5.76
C LEU A 44 0.11 4.83 5.77
N ALA A 45 1.25 5.03 5.10
CA ALA A 45 1.91 6.33 5.03
C ALA A 45 1.23 7.28 4.03
N ASP A 46 0.76 6.78 2.89
CA ASP A 46 -0.02 7.56 1.90
C ASP A 46 -1.25 6.78 1.39
N PRO A 47 -2.36 6.77 2.17
CA PRO A 47 -3.57 6.04 1.78
C PRO A 47 -4.26 6.56 0.51
N PHE A 48 -3.90 7.76 0.05
CA PHE A 48 -4.57 8.45 -1.07
C PHE A 48 -3.64 8.76 -2.25
N GLY A 49 -2.36 8.38 -2.19
CA GLY A 49 -1.41 8.42 -3.30
C GLY A 49 -1.09 9.82 -3.85
N SER A 50 -0.98 10.83 -2.99
CA SER A 50 -0.93 12.24 -3.43
C SER A 50 0.31 13.01 -2.98
N ARG A 51 1.16 12.46 -2.10
CA ARG A 51 2.26 13.19 -1.49
C ARG A 51 3.51 12.34 -1.31
N TRP A 52 4.68 12.98 -1.36
CA TRP A 52 5.91 12.35 -0.88
C TRP A 52 5.85 12.21 0.64
N MET A 53 5.64 10.99 1.12
CA MET A 53 5.53 10.69 2.54
C MET A 53 6.83 10.05 3.07
N LYS A 54 7.25 10.47 4.27
CA LYS A 54 8.37 9.83 4.96
C LYS A 54 7.94 8.45 5.44
N LEU A 55 8.60 7.41 4.93
CA LEU A 55 8.36 6.03 5.37
C LEU A 55 9.08 5.77 6.69
N VAL A 56 8.32 5.26 7.66
CA VAL A 56 8.86 4.71 8.90
C VAL A 56 8.68 3.20 8.82
N THR A 57 9.79 2.47 8.88
CA THR A 57 9.79 1.01 8.84
C THR A 57 10.62 0.45 9.98
N ASN A 58 10.19 -0.67 10.53
CA ASN A 58 10.93 -1.46 11.51
C ASN A 58 11.57 -2.71 10.88
N LEU A 59 11.64 -2.76 9.55
CA LEU A 59 12.38 -3.80 8.83
C LEU A 59 13.89 -3.59 9.03
N SER A 60 14.65 -4.69 9.03
CA SER A 60 16.10 -4.60 8.93
C SER A 60 16.52 -3.99 7.60
N ASP A 61 17.71 -3.40 7.53
CA ASP A 61 18.21 -2.75 6.31
C ASP A 61 18.23 -3.67 5.08
N SER A 62 18.55 -4.95 5.27
CA SER A 62 18.54 -5.94 4.18
C SER A 62 17.12 -6.22 3.70
N ALA A 63 16.17 -6.41 4.64
CA ALA A 63 14.77 -6.65 4.33
C ALA A 63 14.11 -5.44 3.67
N PHE A 64 14.41 -4.23 4.16
CA PHE A 64 13.96 -2.97 3.56
C PHE A 64 14.48 -2.81 2.13
N ARG A 65 15.79 -2.97 1.90
CA ARG A 65 16.38 -2.83 0.56
C ARG A 65 15.78 -3.82 -0.44
N LEU A 66 15.55 -5.07 0.00
CA LEU A 66 14.90 -6.09 -0.80
C LEU A 66 13.45 -5.69 -1.12
N ALA A 67 12.66 -5.37 -0.10
CA ALA A 67 11.25 -5.04 -0.26
C ALA A 67 11.04 -3.82 -1.17
N ARG A 68 11.84 -2.77 -0.95
CA ARG A 68 11.84 -1.57 -1.81
C ARG A 68 12.10 -1.92 -3.27
N ARG A 69 13.15 -2.70 -3.55
CA ARG A 69 13.48 -3.12 -4.92
C ARG A 69 12.33 -3.92 -5.56
N VAL A 70 11.73 -4.84 -4.81
CA VAL A 70 10.64 -5.69 -5.31
C VAL A 70 9.39 -4.85 -5.63
N LEU A 71 9.01 -3.93 -4.75
CA LEU A 71 7.86 -3.05 -4.99
C LEU A 71 8.10 -2.02 -6.11
N GLU A 72 9.31 -1.47 -6.23
CA GLU A 72 9.70 -0.61 -7.36
C GLU A 72 9.63 -1.37 -8.69
N ALA A 73 10.19 -2.59 -8.73
CA ALA A 73 10.21 -3.40 -9.94
C ALA A 73 8.81 -3.86 -10.39
N ALA A 74 7.89 -4.05 -9.44
CA ALA A 74 6.49 -4.36 -9.72
C ALA A 74 5.67 -3.13 -10.17
N GLY A 75 6.25 -1.92 -10.15
CA GLY A 75 5.55 -0.69 -10.52
C GLY A 75 4.52 -0.21 -9.49
N LEU A 76 4.52 -0.77 -8.28
CA LEU A 76 3.53 -0.45 -7.25
C LEU A 76 3.84 0.86 -6.51
N PHE A 77 5.12 1.19 -6.35
CA PHE A 77 5.57 2.38 -5.65
C PHE A 77 6.82 2.98 -6.26
N ILE A 78 6.95 4.30 -6.15
CA ILE A 78 8.16 5.05 -6.49
C ILE A 78 8.76 5.58 -5.19
N PHE A 79 10.04 5.32 -4.96
CA PHE A 79 10.74 5.82 -3.77
C PHE A 79 11.82 6.82 -4.18
N ARG A 80 11.92 7.90 -3.42
CA ARG A 80 12.99 8.88 -3.54
C ARG A 80 13.90 8.77 -2.32
N ARG A 81 15.21 8.81 -2.54
CA ARG A 81 16.16 9.05 -1.44
C ARG A 81 15.95 10.49 -0.95
N GLY A 82 15.59 10.66 0.32
CA GLY A 82 15.53 11.99 0.92
C GLY A 82 16.91 12.63 0.89
N ILE A 83 17.00 13.86 0.40
CA ILE A 83 18.12 14.74 0.70
C ILE A 83 17.83 15.28 2.10
N VAL A 84 18.60 14.86 3.09
CA VAL A 84 18.61 15.57 4.37
C VAL A 84 19.40 16.84 4.10
N ALA A 85 18.71 17.99 4.05
CA ALA A 85 19.35 19.30 4.04
C ALA A 85 19.93 19.59 5.42
#